data_AF-A0A5D2C436-F1
#
_entry.id   AF-A0A5D2C436-F1
#
_cell.length_a   1.000
_cell.length_b   1.000
_cell.length_c   1.000
_cell.angle_alpha   90.00
_cell.angle_beta   90.00
_cell.angle_gamma   90.00
#
_symmetry.space_group_name_H-M   'P 1'
#
loop_
_entity.id
_entity.type
_entity.pdbx_description
1 polymer ?
#
loop_
_entity_poly.entity_id
_entity_poly.type
_entity_poly.pdbx_seq_one_letter_code
_entity_poly.pdbx_strand_id
1 'polypeptide(L)'
;MNDDIEELKKLMDIIINYPFGLDKPDYDRFNLSPELRCFLHYLKFEVLEYVSPRCLLESPFIWGDADKYRFLINLAYLLKREVFKLESFNDTLTTFASTNLGGWVHALYNKQVLYKVYYHSQKSYDFSRAAAVVRFCSNILWHYNTYAIECGKEKIGKIRIVKKLSEALPNLFIDLFDACINHARNLEDLYQPEMHEAMKQVFRKPLTSEYRD
;
A
#
# COMPACT_ATOMS: atom_id res chain seq x y z
N MET A 1 -27.47 -1.03 3.52
CA MET A 1 -27.84 0.39 3.33
C MET A 1 -28.07 1.12 4.65
N ASN A 2 -28.78 0.56 5.64
CA ASN A 2 -28.81 1.15 7.00
C ASN A 2 -27.56 0.78 7.83
N ASP A 3 -26.95 -0.39 7.61
CA ASP A 3 -25.76 -0.81 8.36
C ASP A 3 -24.52 0.05 8.06
N ASP A 4 -24.35 0.49 6.81
CA ASP A 4 -23.19 1.30 6.38
C ASP A 4 -23.20 2.70 7.03
N ILE A 5 -24.39 3.27 7.23
CA ILE A 5 -24.59 4.56 7.92
C ILE A 5 -24.29 4.42 9.42
N GLU A 6 -24.62 3.28 10.00
CA GLU A 6 -24.42 3.05 11.43
C GLU A 6 -22.96 2.70 11.77
N GLU A 7 -22.25 2.01 10.87
CA GLU A 7 -20.80 1.87 10.93
C GLU A 7 -20.10 3.22 10.77
N LEU A 8 -20.55 4.07 9.84
CA LEU A 8 -20.01 5.42 9.66
C LEU A 8 -20.23 6.29 10.90
N LYS A 9 -21.42 6.25 11.52
CA LYS A 9 -21.68 6.95 12.78
C LYS A 9 -20.82 6.45 13.92
N LYS A 10 -20.63 5.13 14.06
CA LYS A 10 -19.71 4.55 15.06
C LYS A 10 -18.27 5.00 14.83
N LEU A 11 -17.81 5.01 13.59
CA LEU A 11 -16.48 5.50 13.25
C LEU A 11 -16.35 7.00 13.59
N MET A 12 -17.34 7.81 13.21
CA MET A 12 -17.37 9.23 13.53
C MET A 12 -17.42 9.48 15.05
N ASP A 13 -18.18 8.69 15.81
CA ASP A 13 -18.27 8.80 17.26
C ASP A 13 -16.95 8.42 17.94
N ILE A 14 -16.29 7.36 17.46
CA ILE A 14 -14.95 6.97 17.91
C ILE A 14 -13.94 8.06 17.58
N ILE A 15 -14.00 8.66 16.39
CA ILE A 15 -13.13 9.77 15.98
C ILE A 15 -13.39 10.98 16.86
N ILE A 16 -14.64 11.46 16.97
CA ILE A 16 -15.01 12.67 17.71
C ILE A 16 -14.71 12.55 19.21
N ASN A 17 -14.98 11.38 19.80
CA ASN A 17 -14.72 11.13 21.23
C ASN A 17 -13.32 10.59 21.48
N TYR A 18 -12.48 10.44 20.44
CA TYR A 18 -11.09 10.04 20.64
C TYR A 18 -10.37 11.15 21.40
N PRO A 19 -9.57 10.81 22.43
CA PRO A 19 -8.81 11.80 23.17
C PRO A 19 -7.62 12.25 22.31
N PHE A 20 -7.88 13.12 21.34
CA PHE A 20 -6.84 13.76 20.49
C PHE A 20 -5.83 14.60 21.30
N GLY A 21 -6.06 14.79 22.60
CA GLY A 21 -5.17 15.50 23.52
C GLY A 21 -4.26 14.61 24.38
N LEU A 22 -4.16 13.31 24.11
CA LEU A 22 -3.15 12.46 24.76
C LEU A 22 -1.86 12.48 23.94
N ASP A 23 -0.74 12.90 24.56
CA ASP A 23 0.59 12.97 23.95
C ASP A 23 1.03 11.65 23.28
N LYS A 24 0.50 10.50 23.76
CA LYS A 24 0.70 9.17 23.16
C LYS A 24 -0.56 8.30 23.35
N PRO A 25 -1.47 8.23 22.37
CA PRO A 25 -2.56 7.26 22.42
C PRO A 25 -1.99 5.85 22.30
N ASP A 26 -2.31 4.98 23.26
CA ASP A 26 -1.99 3.55 23.20
C ASP A 26 -3.00 2.86 22.27
N TYR A 27 -2.71 2.88 20.97
CA TYR A 27 -3.55 2.27 19.94
C TYR A 27 -3.61 0.73 20.05
N ASP A 28 -2.65 0.10 20.73
CA ASP A 28 -2.60 -1.36 20.88
C ASP A 28 -3.64 -1.88 21.87
N ARG A 29 -4.04 -1.04 22.84
CA ARG A 29 -5.10 -1.35 23.82
C ARG A 29 -6.48 -1.59 23.19
N PHE A 30 -6.72 -1.10 21.98
CA PHE A 30 -8.04 -1.14 21.33
C PHE A 30 -8.17 -2.23 20.26
N ASN A 31 -7.15 -3.07 20.06
CA ASN A 31 -7.14 -4.14 19.05
C ASN A 31 -7.60 -3.69 17.65
N LEU A 32 -7.23 -2.46 17.26
CA LEU A 32 -7.60 -1.88 15.97
C LEU A 32 -6.85 -2.58 14.83
N SER A 33 -7.47 -2.65 13.65
CA SER A 33 -6.76 -3.15 12.46
C SER A 33 -5.53 -2.27 12.16
N PRO A 34 -4.45 -2.85 11.63
CA PRO A 34 -3.28 -2.07 11.21
C PRO A 34 -3.64 -0.89 10.29
N GLU A 35 -4.59 -1.08 9.37
CA GLU A 35 -5.04 -0.03 8.45
C GLU A 35 -5.72 1.12 9.19
N LEU A 36 -6.57 0.83 10.19
CA LEU A 36 -7.23 1.86 10.99
C LEU A 36 -6.23 2.61 11.87
N ARG A 37 -5.21 1.92 12.41
CA ARG A 37 -4.13 2.57 13.16
C ARG A 37 -3.34 3.55 12.29
N CYS A 38 -2.98 3.13 11.07
CA CYS A 38 -2.35 4.00 10.08
C CYS A 38 -3.24 5.22 9.78
N PHE A 39 -4.54 5.01 9.51
CA PHE A 39 -5.48 6.11 9.27
C PHE A 39 -5.55 7.12 10.43
N LEU A 40 -5.68 6.65 11.67
CA LEU A 40 -5.73 7.50 12.86
C LEU A 40 -4.39 8.20 13.14
N HIS A 41 -3.26 7.59 12.79
CA HIS A 41 -1.94 8.22 12.90
C HIS A 41 -1.86 9.48 12.02
N TYR A 42 -2.29 9.39 10.76
CA TYR A 42 -2.28 10.55 9.84
C TYR A 42 -3.40 11.56 10.11
N LEU A 43 -4.42 11.20 10.90
CA LEU A 43 -5.47 12.11 11.35
C LEU A 43 -5.00 13.06 12.47
N LYS A 44 -3.85 12.80 13.11
CA LYS A 44 -3.30 13.70 14.14
C LYS A 44 -3.00 15.08 13.55
N PHE A 45 -3.30 16.13 14.32
CA PHE A 45 -3.19 17.54 13.91
C PHE A 45 -1.81 17.88 13.31
N GLU A 46 -0.73 17.43 13.95
CA GLU A 46 0.66 17.66 13.50
C GLU A 46 0.98 17.07 12.12
N VAL A 47 0.24 16.06 11.67
CA VAL A 47 0.44 15.41 10.37
C VAL A 47 -0.44 16.04 9.29
N LEU A 48 -1.62 16.54 9.67
CA LEU A 48 -2.54 17.26 8.79
C LEU A 48 -2.00 18.61 8.30
N GLU A 49 -0.99 19.17 8.97
CA GLU A 49 -0.27 20.35 8.48
C GLU A 49 0.48 20.09 7.16
N TYR A 50 0.87 18.84 6.91
CA TYR A 50 1.69 18.44 5.76
C TYR A 50 0.93 17.61 4.74
N VAL A 51 -0.18 16.99 5.14
CA VAL A 51 -0.95 16.07 4.31
C VAL A 51 -2.39 16.58 4.21
N SER A 52 -2.85 16.82 2.98
CA SER A 52 -4.24 17.22 2.77
C SER A 52 -5.18 16.19 3.40
N PRO A 53 -6.22 16.59 4.15
CA PRO A 53 -7.22 15.67 4.68
C PRO A 53 -7.86 14.80 3.60
N ARG A 54 -7.87 15.26 2.33
CA ARG A 54 -8.34 14.46 1.18
C ARG A 54 -7.48 13.22 0.93
N CYS A 55 -6.17 13.26 1.21
CA CYS A 55 -5.28 12.11 1.09
C CYS A 55 -5.65 10.99 2.08
N LEU A 56 -6.30 11.30 3.20
CA LEU A 56 -6.79 10.28 4.14
C LEU A 56 -7.94 9.45 3.56
N LEU A 57 -8.73 10.02 2.66
CA LEU A 57 -9.76 9.29 1.91
C LEU A 57 -9.17 8.29 0.92
N GLU A 58 -7.87 8.39 0.66
CA GLU A 58 -7.08 7.48 -0.16
C GLU A 58 -6.15 6.59 0.69
N SER A 59 -6.49 6.41 1.98
CA SER A 59 -5.80 5.48 2.88
C SER A 59 -6.18 4.01 2.59
N PRO A 60 -5.26 3.04 2.82
CA PRO A 60 -5.55 1.61 2.77
C PRO A 60 -6.73 1.17 3.63
N PHE A 61 -7.11 1.93 4.66
CA PHE A 61 -8.30 1.68 5.47
C PHE A 61 -9.60 1.78 4.67
N ILE A 62 -9.65 2.66 3.67
CA ILE A 62 -10.85 2.89 2.83
C ILE A 62 -10.84 2.00 1.58
N TRP A 63 -9.68 1.47 1.18
CA TRP A 63 -9.50 0.77 -0.08
C TRP A 63 -10.17 -0.60 -0.14
N GLY A 64 -10.90 -0.84 -1.25
CA GLY A 64 -11.24 -2.20 -1.67
C GLY A 64 -10.08 -2.90 -2.37
N ASP A 65 -10.23 -4.18 -2.66
CA ASP A 65 -9.21 -4.98 -3.37
C ASP A 65 -8.87 -4.40 -4.77
N ALA A 66 -9.83 -3.72 -5.41
CA ALA A 66 -9.62 -3.06 -6.68
C ALA A 66 -8.74 -1.79 -6.56
N ASP A 67 -8.86 -1.05 -5.46
CA ASP A 67 -8.04 0.13 -5.20
C ASP A 67 -6.59 -0.29 -4.87
N LYS A 68 -6.45 -1.35 -4.06
CA LYS A 68 -5.16 -2.00 -3.77
C LYS A 68 -4.46 -2.46 -5.05
N TYR A 69 -5.20 -3.09 -5.97
CA TYR A 69 -4.67 -3.46 -7.29
C TYR A 69 -4.14 -2.25 -8.07
N ARG A 70 -4.92 -1.17 -8.16
CA ARG A 70 -4.56 0.05 -8.88
C ARG A 70 -3.34 0.72 -8.27
N PHE A 71 -3.32 0.85 -6.95
CA PHE A 71 -2.20 1.43 -6.21
C PHE A 71 -0.88 0.74 -6.56
N LEU A 72 -0.85 -0.61 -6.58
CA LEU A 72 0.36 -1.37 -6.94
C LEU A 72 0.83 -1.09 -8.37
N ILE A 73 -0.10 -0.98 -9.32
CA ILE A 73 0.24 -0.69 -10.72
C ILE A 73 0.81 0.72 -10.85
N ASN A 74 0.15 1.71 -10.23
CA ASN A 74 0.57 3.09 -10.30
C ASN A 74 1.94 3.28 -9.64
N LEU A 75 2.14 2.70 -8.46
CA LEU A 75 3.43 2.77 -7.77
C LEU A 75 4.55 2.09 -8.58
N ALA A 76 4.29 0.91 -9.14
CA ALA A 76 5.25 0.23 -10.00
C ALA A 76 5.58 1.04 -11.26
N TYR A 77 4.59 1.71 -11.85
CA TYR A 77 4.77 2.59 -13.00
C TYR A 77 5.64 3.80 -12.68
N LEU A 78 5.39 4.47 -11.56
CA LEU A 78 6.14 5.66 -11.14
C LEU A 78 7.60 5.35 -10.82
N LEU A 79 7.85 4.23 -10.16
CA LEU A 79 9.22 3.74 -9.92
C LEU A 79 9.92 3.36 -11.23
N LYS A 80 9.20 2.77 -12.19
CA LYS A 80 9.75 2.42 -13.51
C LYS A 80 10.10 3.66 -14.35
N ARG A 81 9.32 4.74 -14.19
CA ARG A 81 9.55 6.03 -14.86
C ARG A 81 10.55 6.93 -14.14
N GLU A 82 11.10 6.47 -13.01
CA GLU A 82 11.98 7.24 -12.13
C GLU A 82 11.38 8.56 -11.62
N VAL A 83 10.04 8.67 -11.66
CA VAL A 83 9.33 9.79 -11.03
C VAL A 83 9.54 9.74 -9.52
N PHE A 84 9.51 8.52 -8.96
CA PHE A 84 10.07 8.25 -7.65
C PHE A 84 11.46 7.68 -7.85
N LYS A 85 12.49 8.37 -7.36
CA LYS A 85 13.85 7.85 -7.35
C LYS A 85 13.87 6.59 -6.50
N LEU A 86 14.22 5.46 -7.12
CA LEU A 86 14.17 4.14 -6.48
C LEU A 86 14.96 4.10 -5.17
N GLU A 87 16.12 4.76 -5.11
CA GLU A 87 16.98 4.81 -3.91
C GLU A 87 16.31 5.55 -2.77
N SER A 88 15.83 6.77 -3.02
CA SER A 88 15.12 7.56 -1.99
C SER A 88 13.83 6.89 -1.51
N PHE A 89 13.06 6.26 -2.42
CA PHE A 89 11.88 5.49 -2.04
C PHE A 89 12.26 4.25 -1.22
N ASN A 90 13.36 3.58 -1.59
CA ASN A 90 13.87 2.43 -0.84
C ASN A 90 14.32 2.81 0.57
N ASP A 91 14.99 3.94 0.74
CA ASP A 91 15.44 4.44 2.04
C ASP A 91 14.23 4.77 2.92
N THR A 92 13.21 5.38 2.33
CA THR A 92 11.93 5.66 3.01
C THR A 92 11.27 4.36 3.45
N LEU A 93 11.17 3.38 2.56
CA LEU A 93 10.58 2.08 2.88
C LEU A 93 11.39 1.34 3.96
N THR A 94 12.72 1.42 3.93
CA THR A 94 13.60 0.78 4.93
C THR A 94 13.49 1.45 6.30
N THR A 95 13.28 2.77 6.33
CA THR A 95 13.20 3.56 7.56
C THR A 95 11.83 3.44 8.23
N PHE A 96 10.75 3.40 7.43
CA PHE A 96 9.39 3.56 7.94
C PHE A 96 8.50 2.32 7.77
N ALA A 97 8.84 1.35 6.91
CA ALA A 97 8.04 0.14 6.81
C ALA A 97 8.19 -0.70 8.08
N SER A 98 7.15 -1.48 8.38
CA SER A 98 7.22 -2.49 9.42
C SER A 98 8.40 -3.45 9.17
N THR A 99 9.00 -3.97 10.25
CA THR A 99 10.09 -4.96 10.19
C THR A 99 9.76 -6.18 9.32
N ASN A 100 8.47 -6.45 9.09
CA ASN A 100 7.98 -7.53 8.26
C ASN A 100 8.27 -7.34 6.76
N LEU A 101 8.32 -6.09 6.27
CA LEU A 101 8.62 -5.86 4.86
C LEU A 101 10.09 -6.15 4.52
N GLY A 102 11.01 -6.06 5.48
CA GLY A 102 12.40 -6.51 5.30
C GLY A 102 12.53 -8.02 5.12
N GLY A 103 11.58 -8.80 5.64
CA GLY A 103 11.54 -10.27 5.57
C GLY A 103 10.53 -10.84 4.58
N TRP A 104 9.96 -10.03 3.68
CA TRP A 104 8.79 -10.38 2.86
C TRP A 104 8.93 -11.69 2.08
N VAL A 105 10.14 -12.06 1.66
CA VAL A 105 10.42 -13.33 0.95
C VAL A 105 10.10 -14.55 1.82
N HIS A 106 10.40 -14.51 3.13
CA HIS A 106 10.13 -15.62 4.05
C HIS A 106 8.64 -15.89 4.20
N ALA A 107 7.82 -14.82 4.16
CA ALA A 107 6.36 -14.94 4.21
C ALA A 107 5.78 -15.69 2.98
N LEU A 108 6.56 -15.84 1.90
CA LEU A 108 6.16 -16.54 0.69
C LEU A 108 6.43 -18.04 0.72
N TYR A 109 7.29 -18.56 1.61
CA TYR A 109 7.74 -19.96 1.56
C TYR A 109 6.58 -20.97 1.55
N ASN A 110 5.51 -20.68 2.30
CA ASN A 110 4.31 -21.52 2.36
C ASN A 110 3.25 -21.16 1.30
N LYS A 111 3.56 -20.22 0.39
CA LYS A 111 2.65 -19.71 -0.64
C LYS A 111 3.15 -20.10 -2.03
N GLN A 112 3.04 -21.39 -2.33
CA GLN A 112 3.58 -22.06 -3.53
C GLN A 112 3.61 -21.22 -4.83
N VAL A 113 2.49 -20.64 -5.26
CA VAL A 113 2.43 -19.87 -6.53
C VAL A 113 3.17 -18.53 -6.39
N LEU A 114 3.00 -17.82 -5.27
CA LEU A 114 3.69 -16.54 -5.04
C LEU A 114 5.20 -16.76 -4.94
N TYR A 115 5.63 -17.83 -4.27
CA TYR A 115 7.03 -18.21 -4.18
C TYR A 115 7.62 -18.58 -5.55
N LYS A 116 6.85 -19.29 -6.39
CA LYS A 116 7.30 -19.66 -7.73
C LYS A 116 7.47 -18.45 -8.65
N VAL A 117 6.56 -17.47 -8.57
CA VAL A 117 6.72 -16.17 -9.24
C VAL A 117 8.02 -15.50 -8.76
N TYR A 118 8.21 -15.41 -7.44
CA TYR A 118 9.42 -14.83 -6.84
C TYR A 118 10.70 -15.51 -7.36
N TYR A 119 10.75 -16.84 -7.34
CA TYR A 119 11.90 -17.63 -7.76
C TYR A 119 12.24 -17.41 -9.23
N HIS A 120 11.23 -17.31 -10.10
CA HIS A 120 11.45 -17.04 -11.51
C HIS A 120 12.04 -15.65 -11.77
N SER A 121 11.52 -14.63 -11.10
CA SER A 121 12.03 -13.26 -11.25
C SER A 121 13.26 -12.98 -10.40
N GLN A 122 13.82 -14.00 -9.72
CA GLN A 122 14.81 -13.78 -8.69
C GLN A 122 16.07 -13.08 -9.24
N LYS A 123 16.54 -13.49 -10.41
CA LYS A 123 17.75 -12.91 -11.05
C LYS A 123 17.58 -11.46 -11.51
N SER A 124 16.36 -10.93 -11.51
CA SER A 124 16.02 -9.58 -11.98
C SER A 124 15.85 -8.56 -10.84
N TYR A 125 16.00 -8.97 -9.58
CA TYR A 125 15.91 -8.08 -8.43
C TYR A 125 17.26 -7.83 -7.79
N ASP A 126 17.51 -6.58 -7.40
CA ASP A 126 18.48 -6.27 -6.36
C ASP A 126 17.77 -6.41 -5.00
N PHE A 127 17.92 -7.58 -4.37
CA PHE A 127 17.23 -7.94 -3.13
C PHE A 127 17.68 -7.17 -1.90
N SER A 128 18.78 -6.44 -2.01
CA SER A 128 19.24 -5.55 -0.93
C SER A 128 18.25 -4.39 -0.69
N ARG A 129 17.32 -4.16 -1.62
CA ARG A 129 16.38 -3.05 -1.61
C ARG A 129 14.98 -3.52 -1.24
N ALA A 130 14.43 -3.02 -0.14
CA ALA A 130 13.02 -3.19 0.25
C ALA A 130 12.05 -2.85 -0.90
N ALA A 131 12.38 -1.86 -1.75
CA ALA A 131 11.59 -1.49 -2.94
C ALA A 131 11.44 -2.62 -3.98
N ALA A 132 12.24 -3.70 -3.90
CA ALA A 132 12.07 -4.90 -4.72
C ALA A 132 10.68 -5.53 -4.55
N VAL A 133 10.04 -5.36 -3.38
CA VAL A 133 8.67 -5.83 -3.13
C VAL A 133 7.67 -5.26 -4.12
N VAL A 134 7.82 -3.99 -4.55
CA VAL A 134 6.89 -3.36 -5.52
C VAL A 134 7.02 -4.02 -6.89
N ARG A 135 8.26 -4.26 -7.34
CA ARG A 135 8.51 -4.99 -8.59
C ARG A 135 8.00 -6.43 -8.51
N PHE A 136 8.13 -7.09 -7.36
CA PHE A 136 7.54 -8.39 -7.12
C PHE A 136 6.01 -8.38 -7.23
N CYS A 137 5.34 -7.42 -6.60
CA CYS A 137 3.90 -7.27 -6.69
C CYS A 137 3.43 -7.08 -8.14
N SER A 138 4.13 -6.25 -8.92
CA SER A 138 3.86 -6.09 -10.35
C SER A 138 4.03 -7.42 -11.11
N ASN A 139 5.13 -8.14 -10.88
CA ASN A 139 5.39 -9.42 -11.55
C ASN A 139 4.37 -10.51 -11.18
N ILE A 140 3.88 -10.53 -9.93
CA ILE A 140 2.77 -11.42 -9.55
C ILE A 140 1.56 -11.16 -10.43
N LEU A 141 1.18 -9.90 -10.61
CA LEU A 141 0.01 -9.58 -11.42
C LEU A 141 0.16 -10.15 -12.83
N TRP A 142 1.34 -10.09 -13.44
CA TRP A 142 1.60 -10.62 -14.78
C TRP A 142 1.72 -12.14 -14.85
N HIS A 143 2.40 -12.77 -13.90
CA HIS A 143 2.84 -14.16 -14.03
C HIS A 143 2.11 -15.16 -13.13
N TYR A 144 1.27 -14.71 -12.20
CA TYR A 144 0.59 -15.59 -11.25
C TYR A 144 -0.14 -16.75 -11.96
N ASN A 145 -0.94 -16.45 -12.98
CA ASN A 145 -1.75 -17.46 -13.64
C ASN A 145 -0.93 -18.46 -14.47
N THR A 146 0.25 -18.07 -14.95
CA THR A 146 1.19 -18.99 -15.60
C THR A 146 1.67 -20.02 -14.58
N TYR A 147 2.18 -19.56 -13.43
CA TYR A 147 2.67 -20.46 -12.38
C TYR A 147 1.56 -21.17 -11.62
N ALA A 148 0.34 -20.64 -11.59
CA ALA A 148 -0.82 -21.33 -11.04
C ALA A 148 -1.08 -22.63 -11.82
N ILE A 149 -1.07 -22.58 -13.15
CA ILE A 149 -1.22 -23.76 -14.01
C ILE A 149 -0.11 -24.77 -13.73
N GLU A 150 1.14 -24.33 -13.68
CA GLU A 150 2.28 -25.23 -13.40
C GLU A 150 2.23 -25.84 -12.00
N CYS A 151 1.52 -25.21 -11.06
CA CYS A 151 1.27 -25.73 -9.72
C CYS A 151 -0.05 -26.53 -9.61
N GLY A 152 -0.74 -26.81 -10.72
CA GLY A 152 -2.02 -27.52 -10.72
C GLY A 152 -3.18 -26.75 -10.09
N LYS A 153 -3.13 -25.41 -10.12
CA LYS A 153 -4.15 -24.52 -9.55
C LYS A 153 -4.95 -23.82 -10.64
N GLU A 154 -6.20 -23.51 -10.33
CA GLU A 154 -7.05 -22.73 -11.22
C GLU A 154 -6.54 -21.29 -11.40
N LYS A 155 -6.77 -20.75 -12.61
CA LYS A 155 -6.54 -19.34 -12.89
C LYS A 155 -7.52 -18.49 -12.10
N ILE A 156 -7.05 -17.33 -11.65
CA ILE A 156 -7.86 -16.36 -10.92
C ILE A 156 -7.69 -14.95 -11.48
N GLY A 157 -8.68 -14.10 -11.25
CA GLY A 157 -8.63 -12.69 -11.63
C GLY A 157 -7.65 -11.87 -10.76
N LYS A 158 -7.22 -10.71 -11.27
CA LYS A 158 -6.23 -9.83 -10.61
C LYS A 158 -6.63 -9.41 -9.19
N ILE A 159 -7.91 -9.15 -8.96
CA ILE A 159 -8.46 -8.81 -7.63
C ILE A 159 -8.22 -9.95 -6.64
N ARG A 160 -8.48 -11.20 -7.03
CA ARG A 160 -8.23 -12.37 -6.17
C ARG A 160 -6.73 -12.61 -5.95
N ILE A 161 -5.89 -12.26 -6.94
CA ILE A 161 -4.43 -12.30 -6.79
C ILE A 161 -3.98 -11.30 -5.73
N VAL A 162 -4.51 -10.08 -5.76
CA VAL A 162 -4.24 -9.05 -4.74
C VAL A 162 -4.68 -9.51 -3.35
N LYS A 163 -5.85 -10.13 -3.22
CA LYS A 163 -6.28 -10.70 -1.95
C LYS A 163 -5.30 -11.75 -1.41
N LYS A 164 -4.82 -12.66 -2.27
CA LYS A 164 -3.78 -13.65 -1.88
C LYS A 164 -2.46 -13.00 -1.49
N LEU A 165 -2.13 -11.86 -2.09
CA LEU A 165 -0.95 -11.07 -1.75
C LEU A 165 -1.13 -10.41 -0.38
N SER A 166 -2.28 -9.80 -0.10
CA SER A 166 -2.62 -9.26 1.23
C SER A 166 -2.59 -10.35 2.32
N GLU A 167 -3.09 -11.55 2.03
CA GLU A 167 -3.02 -12.69 2.95
C GLU A 167 -1.60 -13.17 3.22
N ALA A 168 -0.68 -12.98 2.27
CA ALA A 168 0.72 -13.36 2.42
C ALA A 168 1.55 -12.26 3.10
N LEU A 169 1.20 -10.99 2.85
CA LEU A 169 1.89 -9.80 3.33
C LEU A 169 0.86 -8.83 3.94
N PRO A 170 0.41 -9.05 5.19
CA PRO A 170 -0.70 -8.30 5.79
C PRO A 170 -0.51 -6.79 5.84
N ASN A 171 0.73 -6.32 6.06
CA ASN A 171 1.04 -4.89 6.16
C ASN A 171 1.45 -4.25 4.82
N LEU A 172 1.48 -5.00 3.71
CA LEU A 172 2.04 -4.53 2.45
C LEU A 172 1.50 -3.16 2.01
N PHE A 173 0.18 -2.98 2.05
CA PHE A 173 -0.45 -1.75 1.57
C PHE A 173 -0.24 -0.58 2.50
N ILE A 174 -0.15 -0.83 3.80
CA ILE A 174 0.14 0.19 4.81
C ILE A 174 1.59 0.64 4.66
N ASP A 175 2.52 -0.30 4.65
CA ASP A 175 3.95 0.00 4.53
C ASP A 175 4.28 0.76 3.24
N LEU A 176 3.65 0.37 2.12
CA LEU A 176 3.80 1.09 0.85
C LEU A 176 3.12 2.47 0.86
N PHE A 177 1.94 2.59 1.46
CA PHE A 177 1.25 3.87 1.60
C PHE A 177 2.05 4.85 2.47
N ASP A 178 2.50 4.40 3.64
CA ASP A 178 3.30 5.19 4.58
C ASP A 178 4.59 5.64 3.90
N ALA A 179 5.26 4.75 3.17
CA ALA A 179 6.43 5.12 2.38
C ALA A 179 6.11 6.16 1.29
N CYS A 180 4.97 6.07 0.61
CA CYS A 180 4.58 7.12 -0.34
C CYS A 180 4.37 8.47 0.36
N ILE A 181 3.64 8.52 1.48
CA ILE A 181 3.40 9.75 2.23
C ILE A 181 4.72 10.33 2.75
N ASN A 182 5.56 9.51 3.39
CA ASN A 182 6.83 9.97 3.94
C ASN A 182 7.84 10.36 2.85
N HIS A 183 7.82 9.68 1.69
CA HIS A 183 8.62 10.07 0.55
C HIS A 183 8.21 11.47 0.05
N ALA A 184 6.90 11.77 -0.02
CA ALA A 184 6.46 13.12 -0.33
C ALA A 184 6.76 14.15 0.76
N ARG A 185 6.70 13.80 2.05
CA ARG A 185 7.02 14.72 3.15
C ARG A 185 8.51 15.06 3.25
N ASN A 186 9.39 14.09 2.97
CA ASN A 186 10.85 14.28 3.00
C ASN A 186 11.37 15.06 1.79
N LEU A 187 10.53 15.27 0.78
CA LEU A 187 10.81 16.15 -0.33
C LEU A 187 10.45 17.58 0.09
N GLU A 188 11.47 18.38 0.43
CA GLU A 188 11.42 19.84 0.28
C GLU A 188 10.94 20.26 -1.15
N ASP A 189 10.91 19.31 -2.10
CA ASP A 189 10.37 19.41 -3.46
C ASP A 189 8.83 19.36 -3.59
N LEU A 190 8.04 19.36 -2.50
CA LEU A 190 6.56 19.54 -2.58
C LEU A 190 6.14 20.87 -3.23
N TYR A 191 7.09 21.80 -3.41
CA TYR A 191 6.95 23.03 -4.19
C TYR A 191 7.13 22.85 -5.70
N GLN A 192 7.51 21.65 -6.18
CA GLN A 192 7.59 21.34 -7.60
C GLN A 192 6.25 20.75 -8.10
N PRO A 193 5.55 21.41 -9.04
CA PRO A 193 4.22 21.00 -9.52
C PRO A 193 4.15 19.55 -10.04
N GLU A 194 5.24 19.05 -10.58
CA GLU A 194 5.36 17.72 -11.19
C GLU A 194 5.24 16.59 -10.17
N MET A 195 5.80 16.79 -8.97
CA MET A 195 5.75 15.80 -7.88
C MET A 195 4.38 15.76 -7.21
N HIS A 196 3.72 16.91 -7.11
CA HIS A 196 2.33 16.98 -6.65
C HIS A 196 1.38 16.24 -7.60
N GLU A 197 1.57 16.38 -8.91
CA GLU A 197 0.77 15.65 -9.89
C GLU A 197 1.08 14.14 -9.90
N ALA A 198 2.35 13.76 -9.75
CA ALA A 198 2.74 12.35 -9.59
C ALA A 198 2.08 11.69 -8.37
N MET A 199 2.04 12.39 -7.23
CA MET A 199 1.34 11.89 -6.03
C MET A 199 -0.16 11.76 -6.26
N LYS A 200 -0.80 12.72 -6.94
CA LYS A 200 -2.20 12.56 -7.34
C LYS A 200 -2.38 11.31 -8.19
N GLN A 201 -1.48 11.01 -9.13
CA GLN A 201 -1.57 9.83 -9.98
C GLN A 201 -1.45 8.51 -9.19
N VAL A 202 -0.67 8.45 -8.10
CA VAL A 202 -0.64 7.28 -7.21
C VAL A 202 -2.04 6.98 -6.67
N PHE A 203 -2.72 8.02 -6.20
CA PHE A 203 -3.99 7.94 -5.47
C PHE A 203 -5.23 8.24 -6.33
N ARG A 204 -5.07 8.44 -7.64
CA ARG A 204 -6.18 8.82 -8.52
C ARG A 204 -7.11 7.64 -8.70
N LYS A 205 -8.36 7.78 -8.27
CA LYS A 205 -9.47 6.91 -8.72
C LYS A 205 -9.78 7.22 -10.19
N PRO A 206 -9.68 6.27 -11.13
CA PRO A 206 -10.06 6.53 -12.52
C PRO A 206 -11.59 6.56 -12.64
N LEU A 207 -12.10 7.56 -13.37
CA LEU A 207 -13.39 7.40 -14.04
C LEU A 207 -13.27 6.22 -15.02
N THR A 208 -14.32 5.41 -15.07
CA THR A 208 -14.41 4.06 -15.67
C THR A 208 -13.94 3.87 -17.12
N SER A 209 -13.46 4.90 -17.82
CA SER A 209 -13.14 4.86 -19.25
C SER A 209 -11.66 4.68 -19.61
N GLU A 210 -10.72 4.91 -18.69
CA GLU A 210 -9.28 5.01 -19.06
C GLU A 210 -8.50 3.69 -19.04
N TYR A 211 -9.11 2.57 -18.64
CA TYR A 211 -8.43 1.27 -18.54
C TYR A 211 -9.25 0.12 -19.14
N ARG A 212 -9.97 0.37 -20.24
CA ARG A 212 -10.29 -0.70 -21.18
C ARG A 212 -9.08 -0.87 -22.07
N ASP A 213 -8.28 -1.88 -21.77
CA ASP A 213 -7.61 -2.80 -22.71
C ASP A 213 -6.98 -3.96 -21.94
#